data_AF-A0A9E8MUH0-F1
#
_entry.id   AF-A0A9E8MUH0-F1
#
_cell.length_a   1.000
_cell.length_b   1.000
_cell.length_c   1.000
_cell.angle_alpha   90.00
_cell.angle_beta   90.00
_cell.angle_gamma   90.00
#
_symmetry.space_group_name_H-M   'P 1'
#
loop_
_entity.id
_entity.type
_entity.pdbx_description
1 polymer ?
#
loop_
_entity_poly.entity_id
_entity_poly.type
_entity_poly.pdbx_seq_one_letter_code
_entity_poly.pdbx_strand_id
1 'polypeptide(L)'
;MKFLKYVILSLSLVFALSCNKSDDTNPVEGTSKISVRLMDMPGDFDNVFVDVQDVMIKLNDDSEGDSGWVSVEAINTGIYDLLELTGGIDVLLLDDFELPSGYLNQIRLVLGNDNTVVIDGETFPLNTPSAQQSGLKIKVNQNLEPNINYTFLLDFNVDASIVMASNSENINLKPVIRASVEAQSGYITGMVTPLDLQVLIEATNGVETISTYADETGQFVLVGLDSGAYTVTATPRYCFGI
;
A
#
# COMPACT_ATOMS: atom_id res chain seq x y z
N MET A 1 -6.13 85.11 -19.51
CA MET A 1 -6.48 85.71 -18.20
C MET A 1 -7.83 85.16 -17.74
N LYS A 2 -7.97 84.91 -16.44
CA LYS A 2 -9.18 84.50 -15.65
C LYS A 2 -9.44 82.98 -15.67
N PHE A 3 -8.95 82.17 -14.72
CA PHE A 3 -9.32 81.98 -13.29
C PHE A 3 -10.81 81.64 -13.04
N LEU A 4 -11.10 80.37 -12.68
CA LEU A 4 -12.08 79.94 -11.64
C LEU A 4 -12.02 78.41 -11.52
N LYS A 5 -11.30 77.82 -10.55
CA LYS A 5 -11.77 77.40 -9.21
C LYS A 5 -13.15 76.72 -9.19
N TYR A 6 -13.16 75.37 -9.26
CA TYR A 6 -14.15 74.55 -8.57
C TYR A 6 -13.45 73.38 -7.86
N VAL A 7 -13.44 73.51 -6.53
CA VAL A 7 -13.30 72.46 -5.51
C VAL A 7 -14.66 71.74 -5.40
N ILE A 8 -14.69 70.54 -4.79
CA ILE A 8 -15.82 69.63 -4.45
C ILE A 8 -15.73 68.38 -5.34
N LEU A 9 -15.68 67.12 -4.90
CA LEU A 9 -15.75 66.46 -3.59
C LEU A 9 -15.45 64.97 -3.87
N SER A 10 -14.57 64.37 -3.06
CA SER A 10 -14.56 62.95 -2.64
C SER A 10 -15.43 61.95 -3.42
N LEU A 11 -14.79 61.01 -4.12
CA LEU A 11 -15.24 59.61 -4.11
C LEU A 11 -14.03 58.67 -4.26
N SER A 12 -13.56 58.19 -3.11
CA SER A 12 -12.56 57.14 -2.98
C SER A 12 -13.09 55.85 -3.58
N LEU A 13 -12.69 55.51 -4.80
CA LEU A 13 -12.97 54.21 -5.40
C LEU A 13 -11.90 53.23 -4.93
N VAL A 14 -12.10 52.68 -3.73
CA VAL A 14 -11.34 51.53 -3.24
C VAL A 14 -11.85 50.31 -4.00
N PHE A 15 -11.09 49.88 -5.01
CA PHE A 15 -11.27 48.57 -5.61
C PHE A 15 -10.89 47.52 -4.57
N ALA A 16 -11.89 47.00 -3.85
CA ALA A 16 -11.74 45.77 -3.09
C ALA A 16 -11.62 44.62 -4.11
N LEU A 17 -10.40 44.17 -4.34
CA LEU A 17 -10.14 42.86 -4.91
C LEU A 17 -10.57 41.82 -3.86
N SER A 18 -11.84 41.44 -3.89
CA SER A 18 -12.33 40.24 -3.24
C SER A 18 -11.84 39.05 -4.06
N CYS A 19 -10.64 38.57 -3.76
CA CYS A 19 -10.21 37.24 -4.16
C CYS A 19 -11.08 36.24 -3.36
N ASN A 20 -12.17 35.79 -3.96
CA ASN A 20 -12.68 34.45 -3.65
C ASN A 20 -11.56 33.49 -4.03
N LYS A 21 -10.87 32.93 -3.04
CA LYS A 21 -10.21 31.65 -3.22
C LYS A 21 -11.30 30.60 -3.20
N SER A 22 -12.03 30.50 -4.31
CA SER A 22 -12.56 29.21 -4.73
C SER A 22 -11.34 28.42 -5.17
N ASP A 23 -10.95 27.42 -4.38
CA ASP A 23 -10.09 26.34 -4.86
C ASP A 23 -10.88 25.64 -5.98
N ASP A 24 -10.81 26.20 -7.20
CA ASP A 24 -11.15 25.50 -8.43
C ASP A 24 -10.05 24.45 -8.65
N THR A 25 -10.22 23.28 -8.05
CA THR A 25 -9.62 22.07 -8.61
C THR A 25 -10.26 21.85 -9.96
N ASN A 26 -9.66 22.42 -11.01
CA ASN A 26 -10.01 22.04 -12.37
C ASN A 26 -9.97 20.50 -12.44
N PRO A 27 -11.02 19.81 -12.90
CA PRO A 27 -10.94 18.38 -13.09
C PRO A 27 -9.77 18.13 -14.02
N VAL A 28 -8.85 17.29 -13.57
CA VAL A 28 -7.72 16.83 -14.39
C VAL A 28 -8.33 16.04 -15.54
N GLU A 29 -8.45 16.65 -16.71
CA GLU A 29 -9.02 15.97 -17.87
C GLU A 29 -8.04 14.91 -18.39
N GLY A 30 -8.53 13.68 -18.52
CA GLY A 30 -7.76 12.55 -19.05
C GLY A 30 -7.95 11.28 -18.25
N THR A 31 -7.32 10.22 -18.73
CA THR A 31 -7.24 8.93 -18.05
C THR A 31 -5.81 8.62 -17.67
N SER A 32 -5.66 7.86 -16.59
CA SER A 32 -4.43 7.23 -16.15
C SER A 32 -4.61 5.72 -16.17
N LYS A 33 -3.53 4.97 -15.93
CA LYS A 33 -3.61 3.53 -15.71
C LYS A 33 -3.01 3.14 -14.37
N ILE A 34 -3.60 2.14 -13.73
CA ILE A 34 -3.07 1.56 -12.50
C ILE A 34 -2.88 0.06 -12.64
N SER A 35 -1.78 -0.43 -12.09
CA SER A 35 -1.54 -1.83 -11.79
C SER A 35 -1.36 -2.01 -10.29
N VAL A 36 -1.70 -3.18 -9.77
CA VAL A 36 -1.57 -3.51 -8.34
C VAL A 36 -0.85 -4.83 -8.20
N ARG A 37 0.24 -4.84 -7.43
CA ARG A 37 1.03 -6.03 -7.11
C ARG A 37 0.97 -6.31 -5.62
N LEU A 38 0.74 -7.55 -5.24
CA LEU A 38 0.78 -8.03 -3.85
C LEU A 38 2.10 -8.75 -3.61
N MET A 39 2.76 -8.41 -2.50
CA MET A 39 3.99 -9.03 -2.03
C MET A 39 3.96 -9.12 -0.51
N ASP A 40 4.99 -9.76 0.06
CA ASP A 40 5.06 -10.03 1.49
C ASP A 40 6.27 -9.39 2.18
N MET A 41 5.99 -8.87 3.37
CA MET A 41 6.97 -8.57 4.40
C MET A 41 6.83 -9.67 5.46
N PRO A 42 7.78 -10.62 5.46
CA PRO A 42 7.53 -11.93 6.05
C PRO A 42 7.45 -11.91 7.57
N GLY A 43 6.78 -12.94 8.10
CA GLY A 43 6.69 -13.22 9.53
C GLY A 43 7.26 -14.58 9.93
N ASP A 44 7.10 -14.86 11.23
CA ASP A 44 7.57 -16.08 11.87
C ASP A 44 6.48 -17.17 11.92
N PHE A 45 6.14 -17.71 10.74
CA PHE A 45 5.17 -18.81 10.57
C PHE A 45 5.67 -19.81 9.53
N ASP A 46 5.09 -21.01 9.51
CA ASP A 46 5.44 -22.00 8.48
C ASP A 46 4.83 -21.62 7.12
N ASN A 47 3.56 -21.20 7.13
CA ASN A 47 2.82 -20.72 5.96
C ASN A 47 1.70 -19.76 6.40
N VAL A 48 1.34 -18.80 5.55
CA VAL A 48 0.17 -17.93 5.78
C VAL A 48 -0.63 -17.81 4.49
N PHE A 49 -1.77 -18.49 4.45
CA PHE A 49 -2.65 -18.52 3.30
C PHE A 49 -3.72 -17.44 3.40
N VAL A 50 -3.77 -16.56 2.41
CA VAL A 50 -4.76 -15.47 2.32
C VAL A 50 -5.57 -15.61 1.04
N ASP A 51 -6.89 -15.61 1.20
CA ASP A 51 -7.88 -15.71 0.15
C ASP A 51 -8.20 -14.33 -0.42
N VAL A 52 -7.60 -13.96 -1.56
CA VAL A 52 -7.79 -12.67 -2.23
C VAL A 52 -8.94 -12.76 -3.22
N GLN A 53 -9.95 -11.91 -3.05
CA GLN A 53 -11.19 -11.96 -3.82
C GLN A 53 -11.34 -10.80 -4.80
N ASP A 54 -10.83 -9.61 -4.47
CA ASP A 54 -10.91 -8.43 -5.33
C ASP A 54 -9.96 -7.32 -4.87
N VAL A 55 -9.78 -6.32 -5.73
CA VAL A 55 -9.21 -5.03 -5.39
C VAL A 55 -10.28 -3.95 -5.65
N MET A 56 -10.46 -3.05 -4.69
CA MET A 56 -11.33 -1.89 -4.88
C MET A 56 -10.52 -0.60 -4.74
N ILE A 57 -10.98 0.44 -5.42
CA ILE A 57 -10.36 1.76 -5.38
C ILE A 57 -11.38 2.81 -4.97
N LYS A 58 -10.87 3.92 -4.42
CA LYS A 58 -11.66 5.08 -4.06
C LYS A 58 -10.96 6.35 -4.55
N LEU A 59 -11.57 7.00 -5.55
CA LEU A 59 -11.02 8.14 -6.28
C LEU A 59 -11.77 9.42 -5.90
N ASN A 60 -11.03 10.50 -5.64
CA ASN A 60 -11.54 11.83 -5.29
C ASN A 60 -12.53 11.84 -4.11
N ASP A 61 -12.37 10.90 -3.17
CA ASP A 61 -13.21 10.74 -1.98
C ASP A 61 -12.35 10.20 -0.83
N ASP A 62 -12.07 11.07 0.14
CA ASP A 62 -11.28 10.75 1.35
C ASP A 62 -12.15 10.26 2.52
N SER A 63 -13.46 10.08 2.30
CA SER A 63 -14.37 9.68 3.37
C SER A 63 -14.10 8.26 3.85
N GLU A 64 -14.21 8.05 5.17
CA GLU A 64 -14.00 6.73 5.78
C GLU A 64 -15.20 5.79 5.60
N GLY A 65 -16.26 6.21 4.90
CA GLY A 65 -17.44 5.39 4.62
C GLY A 65 -17.22 4.33 3.53
N ASP A 66 -18.27 3.55 3.27
CA ASP A 66 -18.29 2.53 2.20
C ASP A 66 -18.95 3.00 0.90
N SER A 67 -19.30 4.29 0.82
CA SER A 67 -19.60 4.95 -0.46
C SER A 67 -18.33 5.17 -1.28
N GLY A 68 -18.48 5.24 -2.61
CA GLY A 68 -17.41 5.65 -3.52
C GLY A 68 -16.40 4.56 -3.90
N TRP A 69 -16.56 3.34 -3.39
CA TRP A 69 -15.71 2.21 -3.78
C TRP A 69 -16.12 1.68 -5.16
N VAL A 70 -15.12 1.47 -6.00
CA VAL A 70 -15.26 0.87 -7.32
C VAL A 70 -14.41 -0.41 -7.34
N SER A 71 -15.04 -1.53 -7.66
CA SER A 71 -14.32 -2.78 -7.95
C SER A 71 -13.56 -2.64 -9.27
N VAL A 72 -12.34 -3.13 -9.30
CA VAL A 72 -11.48 -3.12 -10.50
C VAL A 72 -11.39 -4.48 -11.17
N GLU A 73 -12.20 -5.46 -10.72
CA GLU A 73 -12.24 -6.83 -11.24
C GLU A 73 -10.86 -7.49 -11.29
N ALA A 74 -10.28 -7.76 -10.12
CA ALA A 74 -8.93 -8.34 -10.03
C ALA A 74 -8.77 -9.64 -10.86
N ILE A 75 -7.65 -9.77 -11.57
CA ILE A 75 -7.44 -10.80 -12.61
C ILE A 75 -6.78 -12.09 -12.11
N ASN A 76 -6.09 -12.04 -10.97
CA ASN A 76 -5.41 -13.18 -10.33
C ASN A 76 -5.90 -13.28 -8.88
N THR A 77 -7.15 -13.68 -8.69
CA THR A 77 -7.77 -13.91 -7.38
C THR A 77 -7.61 -15.37 -6.96
N GLY A 78 -7.59 -15.64 -5.67
CA GLY A 78 -7.40 -16.97 -5.10
C GLY A 78 -6.65 -16.95 -3.79
N ILE A 79 -6.31 -18.16 -3.31
CA ILE A 79 -5.58 -18.36 -2.08
C ILE A 79 -4.07 -18.33 -2.38
N TYR A 80 -3.36 -17.44 -1.72
CA TYR A 80 -1.91 -17.27 -1.85
C TYR A 80 -1.23 -17.55 -0.52
N ASP A 81 -0.13 -18.30 -0.54
CA ASP A 81 0.80 -18.29 0.59
C ASP A 81 1.65 -17.03 0.52
N LEU A 82 1.45 -16.13 1.49
CA LEU A 82 2.17 -14.87 1.52
C LEU A 82 3.68 -15.09 1.67
N LEU A 83 4.11 -16.13 2.39
CA LEU A 83 5.55 -16.37 2.60
C LEU A 83 6.28 -16.81 1.31
N GLU A 84 5.55 -17.18 0.26
CA GLU A 84 6.11 -17.41 -1.07
C GLU A 84 6.31 -16.12 -1.89
N LEU A 85 5.73 -14.99 -1.46
CA LEU A 85 5.80 -13.69 -2.14
C LEU A 85 6.97 -12.82 -1.66
N THR A 86 8.10 -13.45 -1.38
CA THR A 86 9.33 -12.82 -0.87
C THR A 86 10.41 -12.79 -1.95
N GLY A 87 11.54 -12.11 -1.69
CA GLY A 87 12.68 -12.10 -2.62
C GLY A 87 12.41 -11.41 -3.97
N GLY A 88 11.38 -10.57 -4.06
CA GLY A 88 10.96 -9.93 -5.31
C GLY A 88 9.94 -10.71 -6.13
N ILE A 89 9.37 -11.78 -5.57
CA ILE A 89 8.21 -12.48 -6.13
C ILE A 89 6.94 -11.70 -5.74
N ASP A 90 6.03 -11.51 -6.69
CA ASP A 90 4.76 -10.79 -6.47
C ASP A 90 3.60 -11.41 -7.24
N VAL A 91 2.38 -11.08 -6.83
CA VAL A 91 1.13 -11.41 -7.55
C VAL A 91 0.57 -10.14 -8.18
N LEU A 92 0.42 -10.15 -9.51
CA LEU A 92 -0.24 -9.07 -10.25
C LEU A 92 -1.76 -9.19 -10.09
N LEU A 93 -2.35 -8.42 -9.19
CA LEU A 93 -3.80 -8.45 -8.92
C LEU A 93 -4.60 -7.61 -9.94
N LEU A 94 -3.99 -6.56 -10.48
CA LEU A 94 -4.60 -5.67 -11.47
C LEU A 94 -3.54 -5.24 -12.47
N ASP A 95 -3.88 -5.25 -13.76
CA ASP A 95 -2.97 -4.86 -14.83
C ASP A 95 -3.55 -3.75 -15.71
N ASP A 96 -2.86 -2.61 -15.75
CA ASP A 96 -3.09 -1.52 -16.70
C ASP A 96 -4.55 -0.99 -16.73
N PHE A 97 -5.24 -1.04 -15.59
CA PHE A 97 -6.64 -0.63 -15.45
C PHE A 97 -6.79 0.87 -15.69
N GLU A 98 -7.57 1.22 -16.72
CA GLU A 98 -7.81 2.61 -17.10
C GLU A 98 -8.90 3.24 -16.23
N LEU A 99 -8.58 4.40 -15.66
CA LEU A 99 -9.49 5.18 -14.82
C LEU A 99 -9.31 6.68 -15.06
N PRO A 100 -10.31 7.52 -14.72
CA PRO A 100 -10.15 8.97 -14.77
C PRO A 100 -8.96 9.42 -13.93
N SER A 101 -8.16 10.33 -14.47
CA SER A 101 -7.10 10.99 -13.71
C SER A 101 -7.69 11.82 -12.56
N GLY A 102 -6.95 11.95 -11.47
CA GLY A 102 -7.44 12.54 -10.24
C GLY A 102 -6.69 12.03 -9.02
N TYR A 103 -7.27 12.21 -7.84
CA TYR A 103 -6.62 11.82 -6.59
C TYR A 103 -7.11 10.46 -6.12
N LEU A 104 -6.24 9.45 -6.16
CA LEU A 104 -6.53 8.14 -5.60
C LEU A 104 -6.31 8.17 -4.09
N ASN A 105 -7.39 8.13 -3.33
CA ASN A 105 -7.33 8.22 -1.88
C ASN A 105 -6.98 6.88 -1.25
N GLN A 106 -7.68 5.83 -1.67
CA GLN A 106 -7.60 4.52 -1.01
C GLN A 106 -7.63 3.36 -2.02
N ILE A 107 -6.92 2.30 -1.66
CA ILE A 107 -7.04 0.96 -2.23
C ILE A 107 -7.58 0.04 -1.14
N ARG A 108 -8.39 -0.95 -1.51
CA ARG A 108 -8.90 -1.97 -0.60
C ARG A 108 -8.62 -3.34 -1.19
N LEU A 109 -7.94 -4.18 -0.41
CA LEU A 109 -7.83 -5.60 -0.69
C LEU A 109 -9.03 -6.30 -0.07
N VAL A 110 -9.83 -6.97 -0.90
CA VAL A 110 -10.99 -7.74 -0.46
C VAL A 110 -10.54 -9.18 -0.22
N LEU A 111 -10.76 -9.66 1.00
CA LEU A 111 -10.41 -11.01 1.41
C LEU A 111 -11.66 -11.88 1.56
N GLY A 112 -11.55 -13.15 1.18
CA GLY A 112 -12.57 -14.16 1.40
C GLY A 112 -12.48 -14.79 2.79
N ASN A 113 -13.04 -15.98 2.94
CA ASN A 113 -13.13 -16.66 4.25
C ASN A 113 -12.10 -17.77 4.42
N ASP A 114 -11.47 -18.22 3.34
CA ASP A 114 -10.58 -19.40 3.35
C ASP A 114 -9.13 -19.01 3.69
N ASN A 115 -8.96 -18.23 4.77
CA ASN A 115 -7.65 -17.80 5.25
C ASN A 115 -7.16 -18.73 6.37
N THR A 116 -5.90 -19.16 6.31
CA THR A 116 -5.30 -20.07 7.31
C THR A 116 -3.84 -19.71 7.61
N VAL A 117 -3.35 -20.16 8.75
CA VAL A 117 -1.93 -20.07 9.14
C VAL A 117 -1.44 -21.46 9.53
N VAL A 118 -0.20 -21.78 9.21
CA VAL A 118 0.48 -23.00 9.66
C VAL A 118 1.51 -22.64 10.73
N ILE A 119 1.39 -23.27 11.89
CA ILE A 119 2.26 -23.08 13.05
C ILE A 119 2.66 -24.46 13.55
N ASP A 120 3.96 -24.72 13.63
CA ASP A 120 4.53 -26.00 14.05
C ASP A 120 3.95 -27.20 13.25
N GLY A 121 3.68 -26.99 11.95
CA GLY A 121 3.10 -27.97 11.04
C GLY A 121 1.58 -28.19 11.18
N GLU A 122 0.91 -27.51 12.11
CA GLU A 122 -0.55 -27.58 12.27
C GLU A 122 -1.25 -26.38 11.59
N THR A 123 -2.33 -26.65 10.85
CA THR A 123 -3.11 -25.62 10.17
C THR A 123 -4.24 -25.09 11.06
N PHE A 124 -4.29 -23.77 11.23
CA PHE A 124 -5.31 -23.06 11.99
C PHE A 124 -6.09 -22.08 11.10
N PRO A 125 -7.41 -21.99 11.23
CA PRO A 125 -8.20 -20.98 10.52
C PRO A 125 -7.92 -19.58 11.07
N LEU A 126 -7.89 -18.59 10.19
CA LEU A 126 -7.75 -17.18 10.54
C LEU A 126 -9.11 -16.49 10.54
N ASN A 127 -9.50 -15.97 11.70
CA ASN A 127 -10.70 -15.15 11.81
C ASN A 127 -10.45 -13.77 11.20
N THR A 128 -11.37 -13.29 10.36
CA THR A 128 -11.28 -11.97 9.70
C THR A 128 -12.30 -10.93 10.21
N PRO A 129 -12.40 -10.63 11.53
CA PRO A 129 -13.40 -9.67 12.04
C PRO A 129 -13.37 -8.32 11.33
N SER A 130 -12.19 -7.84 10.94
CA SER A 130 -12.02 -6.58 10.21
C SER A 130 -12.34 -6.70 8.72
N ALA A 131 -12.03 -7.83 8.06
CA ALA A 131 -12.29 -7.99 6.63
C ALA A 131 -13.79 -8.19 6.32
N GLN A 132 -14.55 -8.74 7.27
CA GLN A 132 -15.99 -8.99 7.13
C GLN A 132 -16.88 -7.75 7.24
N GLN A 133 -16.40 -6.64 7.82
CA GLN A 133 -17.22 -5.42 8.01
C GLN A 133 -16.90 -4.32 6.99
N SER A 134 -15.64 -4.21 6.58
CA SER A 134 -15.21 -3.35 5.47
C SER A 134 -13.81 -3.82 5.10
N GLY A 135 -13.57 -4.27 3.86
CA GLY A 135 -12.22 -4.67 3.45
C GLY A 135 -11.16 -3.64 3.88
N LEU A 136 -9.94 -4.11 4.14
CA LEU A 136 -8.88 -3.28 4.73
C LEU A 136 -8.58 -2.08 3.82
N LYS A 137 -8.84 -0.87 4.34
CA LYS A 137 -8.65 0.39 3.61
C LYS A 137 -7.18 0.80 3.73
N ILE A 138 -6.48 0.83 2.61
CA ILE A 138 -5.08 1.23 2.50
C ILE A 138 -5.07 2.66 1.96
N LYS A 139 -4.53 3.61 2.73
CA LYS A 139 -4.40 5.00 2.30
C LYS A 139 -3.21 5.10 1.36
N VAL A 140 -3.45 5.51 0.11
CA VAL A 140 -2.39 5.69 -0.89
C VAL A 140 -2.14 7.16 -1.20
N ASN A 141 -3.20 7.99 -1.18
CA ASN A 141 -3.11 9.44 -1.35
C ASN A 141 -2.25 9.87 -2.56
N GLN A 142 -2.49 9.26 -3.72
CA GLN A 142 -1.69 9.44 -4.93
C GLN A 142 -2.41 10.35 -5.94
N ASN A 143 -1.74 11.40 -6.39
CA ASN A 143 -2.22 12.17 -7.55
C ASN A 143 -1.88 11.42 -8.84
N LEU A 144 -2.91 11.03 -9.60
CA LEU A 144 -2.81 10.34 -10.88
C LEU A 144 -2.88 11.36 -12.02
N GLU A 145 -1.77 11.54 -12.72
CA GLU A 145 -1.65 12.43 -13.88
C GLU A 145 -2.11 11.74 -15.17
N PRO A 146 -2.65 12.50 -16.15
CA PRO A 146 -3.08 11.94 -17.43
C PRO A 146 -1.95 11.27 -18.20
N ASN A 147 -2.25 10.13 -18.83
CA ASN A 147 -1.34 9.35 -19.67
C ASN A 147 -0.11 8.80 -18.93
N ILE A 148 -0.21 8.62 -17.61
CA ILE A 148 0.80 7.96 -16.79
C ILE A 148 0.27 6.60 -16.29
N ASN A 149 1.15 5.61 -16.28
CA ASN A 149 0.90 4.30 -15.69
C ASN A 149 1.54 4.25 -14.29
N TYR A 150 0.76 3.86 -13.28
CA TYR A 150 1.20 3.72 -11.90
C TYR A 150 1.13 2.27 -11.46
N THR A 151 2.23 1.70 -11.00
CA THR A 151 2.23 0.41 -10.29
C THR A 151 2.19 0.65 -8.79
N PHE A 152 1.14 0.17 -8.12
CA PHE A 152 1.06 0.15 -6.66
C PHE A 152 1.56 -1.20 -6.15
N LEU A 153 2.54 -1.15 -5.26
CA LEU A 153 3.06 -2.31 -4.54
C LEU A 153 2.36 -2.34 -3.18
N LEU A 154 1.63 -3.42 -2.92
CA LEU A 154 0.97 -3.71 -1.65
C LEU A 154 1.82 -4.74 -0.91
N ASP A 155 2.56 -4.27 0.09
CA ASP A 155 3.45 -5.08 0.90
C ASP A 155 2.73 -5.49 2.19
N PHE A 156 2.36 -6.77 2.25
CA PHE A 156 1.59 -7.35 3.34
C PHE A 156 2.52 -7.74 4.47
N ASN A 157 2.39 -7.11 5.64
CA ASN A 157 3.19 -7.45 6.81
C ASN A 157 2.60 -8.67 7.52
N VAL A 158 3.07 -9.87 7.22
CA VAL A 158 2.57 -11.10 7.85
C VAL A 158 2.73 -11.07 9.36
N ASP A 159 3.92 -10.69 9.88
CA ASP A 159 4.21 -10.68 11.32
C ASP A 159 3.24 -9.78 12.11
N ALA A 160 2.97 -8.57 11.62
CA ALA A 160 2.04 -7.65 12.27
C ALA A 160 0.56 -7.95 11.99
N SER A 161 0.28 -8.80 10.99
CA SER A 161 -1.09 -9.11 10.57
C SER A 161 -1.74 -10.26 11.33
N ILE A 162 -0.93 -11.18 11.87
CA ILE A 162 -1.42 -12.34 12.61
C ILE A 162 -1.47 -12.04 14.11
N VAL A 163 -2.67 -12.05 14.68
CA VAL A 163 -2.89 -11.74 16.10
C VAL A 163 -3.45 -12.96 16.82
N MET A 164 -2.59 -13.61 17.60
CA MET A 164 -2.98 -14.72 18.47
C MET A 164 -3.62 -14.18 19.77
N ALA A 165 -4.82 -14.68 20.09
CA ALA A 165 -5.38 -14.49 21.42
C ALA A 165 -4.59 -15.28 22.48
N SER A 166 -4.82 -15.00 23.77
CA SER A 166 -4.15 -15.69 24.87
C SER A 166 -4.43 -17.21 24.93
N ASN A 167 -5.38 -17.71 24.13
CA ASN A 167 -5.59 -19.12 23.81
C ASN A 167 -5.36 -19.34 22.30
N SER A 168 -4.61 -20.38 21.94
CA SER A 168 -4.18 -20.69 20.57
C SER A 168 -5.31 -21.05 19.60
N GLU A 169 -6.54 -21.26 20.09
CA GLU A 169 -7.71 -21.62 19.26
C GLU A 169 -8.33 -20.41 18.53
N ASN A 170 -7.94 -19.18 18.86
CA ASN A 170 -8.49 -17.98 18.22
C ASN A 170 -7.39 -17.07 17.67
N ILE A 171 -7.07 -17.30 16.39
CA ILE A 171 -6.09 -16.52 15.64
C ILE A 171 -6.85 -15.57 14.70
N ASN A 172 -6.55 -14.28 14.79
CA ASN A 172 -7.19 -13.26 13.97
C ASN A 172 -6.24 -12.76 12.90
N LEU A 173 -6.76 -12.58 11.69
CA LEU A 173 -6.12 -11.83 10.62
C LEU A 173 -6.58 -10.37 10.71
N LYS A 174 -5.63 -9.48 11.06
CA LYS A 174 -5.79 -8.03 11.05
C LYS A 174 -4.76 -7.46 10.07
N PRO A 175 -5.05 -7.46 8.77
CA PRO A 175 -4.01 -7.20 7.81
C PRO A 175 -3.40 -5.80 7.98
N VAL A 176 -2.08 -5.74 7.89
CA VAL A 176 -1.26 -4.53 7.95
C VAL A 176 -0.53 -4.47 6.62
N ILE A 177 -0.93 -3.55 5.75
CA ILE A 177 -0.42 -3.47 4.37
C ILE A 177 0.19 -2.09 4.15
N ARG A 178 1.43 -2.04 3.69
CA ARG A 178 2.08 -0.83 3.20
C ARG A 178 1.81 -0.71 1.70
N ALA A 179 1.40 0.47 1.24
CA ALA A 179 1.33 0.77 -0.18
C ALA A 179 2.47 1.70 -0.58
N SER A 180 3.08 1.43 -1.74
CA SER A 180 4.07 2.32 -2.36
C SER A 180 3.86 2.38 -3.86
N VAL A 181 4.27 3.48 -4.49
CA VAL A 181 4.27 3.61 -5.96
C VAL A 181 5.65 3.21 -6.46
N GLU A 182 5.72 2.19 -7.30
CA GLU A 182 6.98 1.60 -7.79
C GLU A 182 7.90 2.66 -8.40
N ALA A 183 7.38 3.50 -9.31
CA ALA A 183 8.16 4.53 -9.98
C ALA A 183 8.65 5.67 -9.06
N GLN A 184 8.11 5.78 -7.84
CA GLN A 184 8.46 6.80 -6.85
C GLN A 184 9.24 6.24 -5.67
N SER A 185 9.53 4.94 -5.67
CA SER A 185 10.25 4.25 -4.61
C SER A 185 11.54 3.62 -5.13
N GLY A 186 12.46 3.34 -4.20
CA GLY A 186 13.68 2.62 -4.46
C GLY A 186 13.56 1.14 -4.14
N TYR A 187 14.60 0.40 -4.51
CA TYR A 187 14.80 -0.99 -4.12
C TYR A 187 16.22 -1.19 -3.58
N ILE A 188 16.38 -2.12 -2.65
CA ILE A 188 17.67 -2.62 -2.18
C ILE A 188 17.72 -4.10 -2.54
N THR A 189 18.72 -4.50 -3.31
CA THR A 189 18.95 -5.90 -3.67
C THR A 189 20.38 -6.30 -3.37
N GLY A 190 20.58 -7.58 -3.10
CA GLY A 190 21.89 -8.15 -2.85
C GLY A 190 21.83 -9.66 -2.76
N MET A 191 22.92 -10.23 -2.25
CA MET A 191 23.07 -11.66 -2.03
C MET A 191 23.68 -11.89 -0.65
N VAL A 192 23.19 -12.89 0.07
CA VAL A 192 23.74 -13.36 1.33
C VAL A 192 24.41 -14.73 1.17
N THR A 193 25.43 -14.96 1.98
CA THR A 193 26.14 -16.25 2.08
C THR A 193 26.52 -16.50 3.53
N PRO A 194 26.56 -17.76 4.02
CA PRO A 194 26.31 -19.01 3.29
C PRO A 194 24.82 -19.27 2.99
N LEU A 195 24.53 -20.19 2.05
CA LEU A 195 23.17 -20.49 1.56
C LEU A 195 22.41 -21.57 2.37
N ASP A 196 23.02 -22.09 3.42
CA ASP A 196 22.47 -23.16 4.26
C ASP A 196 21.59 -22.65 5.41
N LEU A 197 21.35 -21.34 5.46
CA LEU A 197 20.50 -20.68 6.44
C LEU A 197 19.55 -19.72 5.73
N GLN A 198 18.28 -19.75 6.11
CA GLN A 198 17.35 -18.69 5.72
C GLN A 198 17.76 -17.40 6.42
N VAL A 199 17.80 -16.29 5.69
CA VAL A 199 18.23 -14.99 6.23
C VAL A 199 17.12 -13.98 6.02
N LEU A 200 16.68 -13.37 7.12
CA LEU A 200 15.81 -12.21 7.09
C LEU A 200 16.66 -10.97 6.81
N ILE A 201 16.30 -10.22 5.78
CA ILE A 201 16.91 -8.93 5.47
C ILE A 201 15.94 -7.84 5.89
N GLU A 202 16.39 -6.93 6.73
CA GLU A 202 15.61 -5.79 7.20
C GLU A 202 16.31 -4.49 6.81
N ALA A 203 15.57 -3.54 6.26
CA ALA A 203 16.01 -2.16 6.07
C ALA A 203 15.15 -1.23 6.91
N THR A 204 15.79 -0.45 7.79
CA THR A 204 15.10 0.53 8.62
C THR A 204 15.71 1.93 8.49
N ASN A 205 14.86 2.94 8.44
CA ASN A 205 15.23 4.36 8.50
C ASN A 205 14.89 4.99 9.89
N GLY A 206 14.47 4.16 10.86
CA GLY A 206 14.06 4.59 12.20
C GLY A 206 12.59 5.05 12.31
N VAL A 207 11.89 5.20 11.19
CA VAL A 207 10.44 5.45 11.13
C VAL A 207 9.72 4.21 10.62
N GLU A 208 10.27 3.59 9.59
CA GLU A 208 9.73 2.42 8.92
C GLU A 208 10.77 1.31 8.88
N THR A 209 10.27 0.09 8.83
CA THR A 209 11.06 -1.12 8.61
C THR A 209 10.40 -1.89 7.47
N ILE A 210 11.23 -2.31 6.52
CA ILE A 210 10.86 -3.15 5.38
C ILE A 210 11.72 -4.40 5.47
N SER A 211 11.13 -5.58 5.28
CA SER A 211 11.87 -6.83 5.36
C SER A 211 11.51 -7.78 4.23
N THR A 212 12.40 -8.74 3.98
CA THR A 212 12.19 -9.84 3.04
C THR A 212 13.10 -11.00 3.42
N TYR A 213 12.76 -12.23 3.02
CA TYR A 213 13.68 -13.36 3.10
C TYR A 213 14.56 -13.41 1.85
N ALA A 214 15.81 -13.82 2.03
CA ALA A 214 16.63 -14.24 0.91
C ALA A 214 16.09 -15.57 0.34
N ASP A 215 16.10 -15.70 -0.99
CA ASP A 215 15.70 -16.91 -1.70
C ASP A 215 16.71 -18.06 -1.54
N GLU A 216 16.41 -19.22 -2.15
CA GLU A 216 17.29 -20.41 -2.13
C GLU A 216 18.69 -20.17 -2.72
N THR A 217 18.86 -19.13 -3.52
CA THR A 217 20.14 -18.72 -4.11
C THR A 217 20.84 -17.62 -3.29
N GLY A 218 20.23 -17.22 -2.17
CA GLY A 218 20.69 -16.15 -1.29
C GLY A 218 20.38 -14.75 -1.81
N GLN A 219 19.67 -14.61 -2.94
CA GLN A 219 19.30 -13.30 -3.47
C GLN A 219 18.14 -12.72 -2.67
N PHE A 220 18.14 -11.40 -2.49
CA PHE A 220 17.02 -10.70 -1.86
C PHE A 220 16.70 -9.41 -2.59
N VAL A 221 15.44 -8.98 -2.48
CA VAL A 221 14.96 -7.70 -3.02
C VAL A 221 14.00 -7.08 -2.02
N LEU A 222 14.36 -5.92 -1.50
CA LEU A 222 13.48 -5.02 -0.77
C LEU A 222 12.99 -3.95 -1.74
N VAL A 223 11.69 -3.70 -1.80
CA VAL A 223 11.08 -2.71 -2.70
C VAL A 223 10.19 -1.74 -1.93
N GLY A 224 9.77 -0.65 -2.59
CA GLY A 224 8.89 0.32 -1.94
C GLY A 224 9.59 1.13 -0.86
N LEU A 225 10.90 1.37 -0.98
CA LEU A 225 11.66 2.21 -0.06
C LEU A 225 11.52 3.68 -0.46
N ASP A 226 11.10 4.51 0.48
CA ASP A 226 11.19 5.95 0.32
C ASP A 226 12.64 6.43 0.22
N SER A 227 12.85 7.62 -0.35
CA SER A 227 14.18 8.22 -0.42
C SER A 227 14.71 8.50 1.00
N GLY A 228 15.79 7.84 1.39
CA GLY A 228 16.38 8.03 2.70
C GLY A 228 17.67 7.22 2.91
N ALA A 229 18.23 7.37 4.11
CA ALA A 229 19.33 6.54 4.57
C ALA A 229 18.77 5.38 5.41
N TYR A 230 19.15 4.15 5.06
CA TYR A 230 18.68 2.94 5.72
C TYR A 230 19.86 2.21 6.39
N THR A 231 19.60 1.63 7.56
CA THR A 231 20.43 0.57 8.12
C THR A 231 19.89 -0.75 7.63
N VAL A 232 20.73 -1.54 6.96
CA VAL A 232 20.37 -2.87 6.47
C VAL A 232 20.98 -3.92 7.40
N THR A 233 20.14 -4.78 7.95
CA THR A 233 20.51 -5.89 8.85
C THR A 233 20.17 -7.20 8.17
N ALA A 234 21.10 -8.15 8.20
CA ALA A 234 20.88 -9.52 7.75
C ALA A 234 20.92 -10.44 8.98
N THR A 235 19.79 -11.06 9.30
CA THR A 235 19.61 -11.90 10.47
C THR A 235 19.44 -13.36 10.03
N PRO A 236 20.44 -14.23 10.25
CA PRO A 236 20.28 -15.65 9.95
C PRO A 236 19.28 -16.27 10.92
N ARG A 237 18.29 -16.96 10.37
CA ARG A 237 17.32 -17.74 11.13
C ARG A 237 17.88 -19.13 11.32
N TYR A 238 18.23 -19.46 12.56
CA TYR A 238 18.57 -20.83 12.91
C TYR A 238 17.26 -21.62 12.99
N CYS A 239 17.02 -22.54 12.05
CA CYS A 239 16.03 -23.59 12.28
C CYS A 239 16.46 -24.34 13.55
N PHE A 240 15.74 -24.16 14.66
CA PHE A 240 15.81 -25.09 15.77
C PHE A 240 15.05 -26.35 15.34
N GLY A 241 15.72 -27.21 14.57
CA GLY A 241 15.20 -28.52 14.26
C GLY A 241 15.14 -29.37 15.54
N ILE A 242 13.95 -29.88 15.84
CA ILE A 242 13.78 -31.17 16.53
C ILE A 242 12.90 -32.06 15.66
#